data_AF-A0AAN8N5J0-F1
#
_entry.id   AF-A0AAN8N5J0-F1
#
_cell.length_a   1.000
_cell.length_b   1.000
_cell.length_c   1.000
_cell.angle_alpha   90.00
_cell.angle_beta   90.00
_cell.angle_gamma   90.00
#
_symmetry.space_group_name_H-M   'P 1'
#
loop_
_entity.id
_entity.type
_entity.pdbx_description
1 polymer ?
#
loop_
_entity_poly.entity_id
_entity_poly.type
_entity_poly.pdbx_seq_one_letter_code
_entity_poly.pdbx_strand_id
1 'polypeptide(L)'
;MRAFFTDEWMNSSFFNKLLKESLPVGRLFGGSLEDNSKIGVTTIRSDSMPCVLGNYNGAHCNENKGYEFLREEDPSKEVEVWEAGRCSAGVPGYFQPMHLTHKKAFFEDGGLRYNNPVALIINESKRIWDTQHSPDIVLSIGTGFVKSQEQQTSTATSFFRNRSLLRVGRHFLASLCGETTWQNLEGVVTERYRERLHRINIELEVDEAGLDNPGSMNELILKADRQLLGSTQILEIASILAASQFYFELDFVTTSKRAVVCVGRILSRLEAGSTSLIDFTRKLKDGAFLVPNKTIKCVPETVLLNVVRGLPYERHVKFTLPSSYDNKQMLDIRIQLHSQELEGRPISSKTV
;
A
#
# COMPACT_ATOMS: atom_id res chain seq x y z
N MET A 1 44.23 17.59 -0.68
CA MET A 1 44.11 16.33 0.09
C MET A 1 43.35 16.64 1.38
N ARG A 2 42.02 16.73 1.32
CA ARG A 2 41.11 16.97 2.46
C ARG A 2 39.75 16.41 2.06
N ALA A 3 39.38 15.23 2.58
CA ALA A 3 38.00 14.71 2.69
C ALA A 3 38.07 13.21 3.01
N PHE A 4 38.08 12.82 4.28
CA PHE A 4 37.78 11.44 4.75
C PHE A 4 37.63 11.43 6.28
N PHE A 5 36.67 12.17 6.86
CA PHE A 5 36.42 12.07 8.33
C PHE A 5 34.95 12.23 8.77
N THR A 6 33.98 12.17 7.87
CA THR A 6 32.56 12.08 8.27
C THR A 6 31.88 10.98 7.47
N ASP A 7 31.32 9.98 8.15
CA ASP A 7 30.62 8.83 7.57
C ASP A 7 29.23 9.21 6.98
N GLU A 8 28.91 10.51 6.85
CA GLU A 8 27.66 11.02 6.28
C GLU A 8 27.93 12.07 5.19
N TRP A 9 27.21 11.94 4.06
CA TRP A 9 27.17 12.93 2.98
C TRP A 9 26.19 14.08 3.30
N MET A 10 25.12 13.77 4.04
CA MET A 10 24.07 14.70 4.43
C MET A 10 24.05 14.90 5.95
N ASN A 11 23.58 16.06 6.40
CA ASN A 11 23.53 16.39 7.83
C ASN A 11 22.39 15.64 8.54
N SER A 12 22.71 14.57 9.29
CA SER A 12 21.72 13.78 10.03
C SER A 12 20.97 14.60 11.09
N SER A 13 21.63 15.56 11.74
CA SER A 13 20.99 16.38 12.78
C SER A 13 19.89 17.28 12.22
N PHE A 14 20.13 17.83 11.02
CA PHE A 14 19.13 18.61 10.29
C PHE A 14 17.97 17.74 9.83
N PHE A 15 18.25 16.54 9.31
CA PHE A 15 17.20 15.60 8.93
C PHE A 15 16.32 15.18 10.12
N ASN A 16 16.93 14.89 11.28
CA ASN A 16 16.19 14.59 12.51
C ASN A 16 15.28 15.75 12.94
N LYS A 17 15.77 17.00 12.81
CA LYS A 17 14.97 18.20 13.09
C LYS A 17 13.76 18.29 12.15
N LEU A 18 13.96 18.11 10.84
CA LEU A 18 12.88 18.15 9.86
C LEU A 18 11.81 17.08 10.13
N LEU A 19 12.23 15.85 10.47
CA LEU A 19 11.30 14.77 10.81
C LEU A 19 10.45 15.12 12.04
N LYS A 20 11.07 15.72 13.08
CA LYS A 20 10.34 16.17 14.28
C LYS A 20 9.36 17.30 14.00
N GLU A 21 9.66 18.18 13.05
CA GLU A 21 8.78 19.28 12.65
C GLU A 21 7.66 18.83 11.71
N SER A 22 7.90 17.80 10.90
CA SER A 22 6.99 17.37 9.82
C SER A 22 6.07 16.21 10.20
N LEU A 23 6.48 15.36 11.15
CA LEU A 23 5.72 14.18 11.56
C LEU A 23 4.93 14.44 12.86
N PRO A 24 3.81 13.71 13.07
CA PRO A 24 3.06 13.81 14.32
C PRO A 24 3.93 13.56 15.55
N VAL A 25 3.73 14.38 16.58
CA VAL A 25 4.41 14.21 17.87
C VAL A 25 3.76 13.05 18.62
N GLY A 26 4.57 12.05 18.98
CA GLY A 26 4.13 10.94 19.81
C GLY A 26 4.83 9.63 19.50
N ARG A 27 4.42 8.60 20.24
CA ARG A 27 4.87 7.22 20.06
C ARG A 27 4.17 6.60 18.87
N LEU A 28 4.89 5.77 18.12
CA LEU A 28 4.37 5.04 16.97
C LEU A 28 3.24 4.08 17.38
N PHE A 29 3.37 3.43 18.54
CA PHE A 29 2.34 2.56 19.12
C PHE A 29 1.83 3.10 20.45
N GLY A 30 0.52 2.97 20.70
CA GLY A 30 -0.13 3.48 21.92
C GLY A 30 -0.16 5.00 22.05
N GLY A 31 0.24 5.73 21.00
CA GLY A 31 0.13 7.18 20.91
C GLY A 31 -1.28 7.66 20.52
N SER A 32 -1.47 8.97 20.49
CA SER A 32 -2.76 9.63 20.17
C SER A 32 -3.02 9.76 18.67
N LEU A 33 -2.47 8.86 17.84
CA LEU A 33 -2.75 8.85 16.41
C LEU A 33 -4.24 8.47 16.23
N GLU A 34 -5.05 9.43 15.79
CA GLU A 34 -6.50 9.30 15.66
C GLU A 34 -6.93 8.33 14.53
N ASP A 35 -5.99 7.85 13.71
CA ASP A 35 -6.26 6.98 12.56
C ASP A 35 -6.21 5.49 12.95
N ASN A 36 -7.27 4.77 12.59
CA ASN A 36 -7.39 3.32 12.76
C ASN A 36 -6.49 2.51 11.80
N SER A 37 -5.87 3.18 10.82
CA SER A 37 -4.95 2.59 9.85
C SER A 37 -3.75 1.91 10.52
N LYS A 38 -3.41 0.71 10.03
CA LYS A 38 -2.21 0.00 10.50
C LYS A 38 -1.01 0.37 9.66
N ILE A 39 0.02 0.88 10.30
CA ILE A 39 1.24 1.41 9.70
C ILE A 39 2.40 0.54 10.15
N GLY A 40 3.22 0.11 9.20
CA GLY A 40 4.49 -0.56 9.43
C GLY A 40 5.57 0.04 8.55
N VAL A 41 6.75 0.30 9.12
CA VAL A 41 7.94 0.78 8.40
C VAL A 41 9.08 -0.21 8.59
N THR A 42 9.89 -0.38 7.55
CA THR A 42 11.01 -1.33 7.53
C THR A 42 12.31 -0.63 7.92
N THR A 43 13.18 -1.33 8.62
CA THR A 43 14.53 -0.86 8.98
C THR A 43 15.48 -2.05 9.11
N ILE A 44 16.78 -1.79 9.14
CA ILE A 44 17.82 -2.79 9.39
C ILE A 44 18.53 -2.44 10.69
N ARG A 45 18.60 -3.39 11.62
CA ARG A 45 19.43 -3.24 12.82
C ARG A 45 20.90 -3.52 12.50
N SER A 46 21.80 -2.97 13.29
CA SER A 46 23.27 -3.11 13.14
C SER A 46 23.82 -4.53 13.03
N ASP A 47 23.07 -5.56 13.45
CA ASP A 47 23.39 -6.97 13.25
C ASP A 47 22.90 -7.53 11.89
N SER A 48 22.51 -6.65 10.97
CA SER A 48 21.87 -6.96 9.68
C SER A 48 20.51 -7.66 9.79
N MET A 49 19.87 -7.65 10.98
CA MET A 49 18.52 -8.15 11.16
C MET A 49 17.50 -7.17 10.58
N PRO A 50 16.68 -7.57 9.59
CA PRO A 50 15.57 -6.75 9.16
C PRO A 50 14.53 -6.63 10.27
N CYS A 51 14.01 -5.44 10.45
CA CYS A 51 13.09 -5.11 11.51
C CYS A 51 11.87 -4.37 10.97
N VAL A 52 10.73 -4.54 11.64
CA VAL A 52 9.50 -3.79 11.39
C VAL A 52 9.15 -2.99 12.62
N LEU A 53 8.92 -1.70 12.44
CA LEU A 53 8.36 -0.79 13.43
C LEU A 53 6.93 -0.47 13.02
N GLY A 54 5.94 -0.62 13.89
CA GLY A 54 4.55 -0.36 13.52
C GLY A 54 3.67 0.15 14.64
N ASN A 55 2.44 0.54 14.29
CA ASN A 55 1.41 1.02 15.24
C ASN A 55 0.38 -0.05 15.63
N TYR A 56 0.72 -1.33 15.46
CA TYR A 56 -0.11 -2.47 15.82
C TYR A 56 0.68 -3.48 16.63
N ASN A 57 -0.01 -4.32 17.40
CA ASN A 57 0.65 -5.41 18.10
C ASN A 57 0.86 -6.58 17.13
N GLY A 58 2.12 -6.89 16.82
CA GLY A 58 2.50 -8.08 16.06
C GLY A 58 2.60 -9.33 16.95
N ALA A 59 1.80 -9.40 18.02
CA ALA A 59 1.92 -10.42 19.07
C ALA A 59 2.13 -11.81 18.45
N HIS A 60 3.20 -12.50 18.89
CA HIS A 60 3.65 -13.85 18.49
C HIS A 60 4.78 -13.97 17.43
N CYS A 61 5.72 -13.01 17.34
CA CYS A 61 6.75 -12.95 16.28
C CYS A 61 8.12 -13.62 16.54
N ASN A 62 8.28 -14.63 17.39
CA ASN A 62 9.63 -15.12 17.72
C ASN A 62 10.13 -16.36 16.98
N GLU A 63 9.39 -16.94 16.02
CA GLU A 63 9.88 -18.13 15.30
C GLU A 63 9.94 -17.95 13.77
N ASN A 64 11.18 -17.88 13.24
CA ASN A 64 11.59 -18.24 11.87
C ASN A 64 10.97 -17.47 10.68
N LYS A 65 10.96 -16.12 10.69
CA LYS A 65 10.33 -15.34 9.59
C LYS A 65 11.25 -14.38 8.83
N GLY A 66 12.56 -14.37 9.14
CA GLY A 66 13.55 -13.55 8.42
C GLY A 66 13.53 -12.05 8.74
N TYR A 67 12.68 -11.60 9.68
CA TYR A 67 12.67 -10.25 10.25
C TYR A 67 12.14 -10.28 11.69
N GLU A 68 12.48 -9.25 12.47
CA GLU A 68 12.03 -9.02 13.84
C GLU A 68 10.95 -7.92 13.86
N PHE A 69 9.80 -8.17 14.49
CA PHE A 69 8.84 -7.09 14.75
C PHE A 69 9.21 -6.42 16.08
N LEU A 70 9.65 -5.17 16.03
CA LEU A 70 10.13 -4.47 17.20
C LEU A 70 8.96 -3.91 18.00
N ARG A 71 8.80 -4.42 19.21
CA ARG A 71 7.83 -3.96 20.19
C ARG A 71 8.49 -3.91 21.56
N GLU A 72 8.24 -2.84 22.31
CA GLU A 72 8.72 -2.74 23.69
C GLU A 72 7.62 -3.14 24.68
N GLU A 73 8.01 -3.82 25.75
CA GLU A 73 7.10 -4.10 26.88
C GLU A 73 6.81 -2.84 27.70
N ASP A 74 7.80 -1.96 27.80
CA ASP A 74 7.70 -0.67 28.50
C ASP A 74 7.24 0.41 27.52
N PRO A 75 6.02 0.95 27.66
CA PRO A 75 5.50 1.98 26.75
C PRO A 75 6.37 3.24 26.70
N SER A 76 7.16 3.52 27.74
CA SER A 76 8.06 4.68 27.77
C SER A 76 9.26 4.55 26.83
N LYS A 77 9.57 3.32 26.39
CA LYS A 77 10.66 3.00 25.46
C LYS A 77 10.14 2.75 24.04
N GLU A 78 8.85 2.90 23.81
CA GLU A 78 8.30 2.74 22.47
C GLU A 78 8.86 3.79 21.51
N VAL A 79 9.07 3.39 20.26
CA VAL A 79 9.71 4.24 19.25
C VAL A 79 8.80 5.43 18.92
N GLU A 80 9.38 6.63 18.85
CA GLU A 80 8.66 7.82 18.42
C GLU A 80 8.43 7.82 16.90
N VAL A 81 7.37 8.48 16.42
CA VAL A 81 7.03 8.48 14.98
C VAL A 81 8.19 9.00 14.13
N TRP A 82 8.87 10.06 14.58
CA TRP A 82 10.03 10.62 13.86
C TRP A 82 11.25 9.70 13.91
N GLU A 83 11.45 8.94 14.99
CA GLU A 83 12.52 7.95 15.10
C GLU A 83 12.30 6.81 14.11
N ALA A 84 11.06 6.33 13.98
CA ALA A 84 10.70 5.30 13.03
C ALA A 84 10.92 5.76 11.57
N GLY A 85 10.53 7.00 11.24
CA GLY A 85 10.83 7.62 9.96
C GLY A 85 12.35 7.73 9.71
N ARG A 86 13.12 8.11 10.74
CA ARG A 86 14.58 8.24 10.64
C ARG A 86 15.29 6.90 10.43
N CYS A 87 14.82 5.85 11.08
CA CYS A 87 15.33 4.50 10.92
C CYS A 87 15.02 3.98 9.51
N SER A 88 13.82 4.24 8.99
CA SER A 88 13.40 3.74 7.69
C SER A 88 14.07 4.44 6.50
N ALA A 89 14.40 5.73 6.61
CA ALA A 89 14.94 6.55 5.51
C ALA A 89 16.45 6.87 5.65
N GLY A 90 17.10 6.30 6.66
CA GLY A 90 18.51 6.54 6.97
C GLY A 90 19.45 5.77 6.07
N VAL A 91 19.55 6.15 4.79
CA VAL A 91 20.35 5.43 3.79
C VAL A 91 21.85 5.46 4.16
N PRO A 92 22.53 4.30 4.24
CA PRO A 92 23.97 4.26 4.48
C PRO A 92 24.76 5.04 3.43
N GLY A 93 25.78 5.78 3.88
CA GLY A 93 26.57 6.68 3.06
C GLY A 93 25.97 8.08 2.91
N TYR A 94 24.64 8.21 2.96
CA TYR A 94 23.98 9.52 3.03
C TYR A 94 23.88 10.03 4.46
N PHE A 95 23.45 9.17 5.38
CA PHE A 95 23.20 9.53 6.76
C PHE A 95 23.93 8.59 7.73
N GLN A 96 24.19 9.07 8.95
CA GLN A 96 24.65 8.22 10.04
C GLN A 96 23.59 7.18 10.42
N PRO A 97 23.97 5.99 10.91
CA PRO A 97 23.02 5.07 11.52
C PRO A 97 22.30 5.73 12.71
N MET A 98 20.99 5.51 12.83
CA MET A 98 20.18 6.07 13.91
C MET A 98 20.36 5.25 15.19
N HIS A 99 20.85 5.87 16.27
CA HIS A 99 20.98 5.20 17.56
C HIS A 99 19.70 5.34 18.38
N LEU A 100 18.94 4.25 18.52
CA LEU A 100 17.82 4.18 19.46
C LEU A 100 18.36 3.77 20.83
N THR A 101 18.65 4.76 21.68
CA THR A 101 19.31 4.53 22.98
C THR A 101 18.51 3.60 23.88
N HIS A 102 17.17 3.70 23.86
CA HIS A 102 16.28 2.84 24.63
C HIS A 102 16.33 1.36 24.18
N LYS A 103 16.74 1.09 22.93
CA LYS A 103 16.98 -0.26 22.38
C LYS A 103 18.44 -0.69 22.39
N LYS A 104 19.38 0.23 22.70
CA LYS A 104 20.83 -0.01 22.67
C LYS A 104 21.32 -0.56 21.32
N ALA A 105 20.74 -0.10 20.22
CA ALA A 105 21.04 -0.58 18.87
C ALA A 105 21.00 0.56 17.84
N PHE A 106 21.75 0.38 16.76
CA PHE A 106 21.73 1.27 15.60
C PHE A 106 20.85 0.72 14.50
N PHE A 107 20.21 1.64 13.78
CA PHE A 107 19.23 1.34 12.74
C PHE A 107 19.52 2.12 11.46
N GLU A 108 19.32 1.47 10.33
CA GLU A 108 19.54 2.00 8.99
C GLU A 108 18.35 1.69 8.08
N ASP A 109 18.37 2.28 6.88
CA ASP A 109 17.31 2.19 5.90
C ASP A 109 16.86 0.74 5.59
N GLY A 110 15.55 0.51 5.64
CA GLY A 110 14.94 -0.79 5.34
C GLY A 110 15.12 -1.24 3.89
N GLY A 111 15.39 -0.29 2.98
CA GLY A 111 15.62 -0.47 1.56
C GLY A 111 16.81 -1.38 1.24
N LEU A 112 17.73 -1.61 2.17
CA LEU A 112 18.83 -2.57 2.01
C LEU A 112 18.35 -4.04 1.90
N ARG A 113 17.11 -4.32 2.33
CA ARG A 113 16.49 -5.66 2.25
C ARG A 113 15.07 -5.63 1.70
N TYR A 114 14.29 -4.62 2.05
CA TYR A 114 12.87 -4.50 1.72
C TYR A 114 12.57 -3.16 1.03
N ASN A 115 13.29 -2.84 -0.05
CA ASN A 115 13.03 -1.62 -0.83
C ASN A 115 11.63 -1.60 -1.48
N ASN A 116 11.06 -2.78 -1.73
CA ASN A 116 9.63 -2.95 -1.95
C ASN A 116 9.08 -3.90 -0.86
N PRO A 117 8.39 -3.37 0.17
CA PRO A 117 7.94 -4.17 1.31
C PRO A 117 6.65 -4.96 1.03
N VAL A 118 6.18 -5.05 -0.22
CA VAL A 118 4.87 -5.64 -0.57
C VAL A 118 4.68 -7.05 0.01
N ALA A 119 5.68 -7.93 -0.11
CA ALA A 119 5.59 -9.30 0.41
C ALA A 119 5.52 -9.32 1.95
N LEU A 120 6.28 -8.44 2.60
CA LEU A 120 6.27 -8.26 4.05
C LEU A 120 4.91 -7.76 4.52
N ILE A 121 4.34 -6.75 3.85
CA ILE A 121 3.03 -6.18 4.21
C ILE A 121 1.90 -7.20 4.02
N ILE A 122 1.94 -8.02 2.96
CA ILE A 122 0.98 -9.11 2.77
C ILE A 122 1.06 -10.15 3.90
N ASN A 123 2.26 -10.39 4.44
CA ASN A 123 2.43 -11.29 5.57
C ASN A 123 1.95 -10.66 6.88
N GLU A 124 2.22 -9.38 7.09
CA GLU A 124 1.76 -8.64 8.28
C GLU A 124 0.24 -8.50 8.29
N SER A 125 -0.42 -8.26 7.15
CA SER A 125 -1.87 -8.13 7.08
C SER A 125 -2.57 -9.40 7.59
N LYS A 126 -2.09 -10.58 7.19
CA LYS A 126 -2.63 -11.86 7.69
C LYS A 126 -2.53 -11.99 9.22
N ARG A 127 -1.53 -11.37 9.84
CA ARG A 127 -1.33 -11.41 11.30
C ARG A 127 -2.25 -10.44 12.02
N ILE A 128 -2.32 -9.21 11.52
CA ILE A 128 -3.13 -8.14 12.12
C ILE A 128 -4.60 -8.57 12.19
N TRP A 129 -5.10 -9.17 11.11
CA TRP A 129 -6.52 -9.44 10.97
C TRP A 129 -6.91 -10.90 11.26
N ASP A 130 -5.94 -11.79 11.55
CA ASP A 130 -6.13 -13.24 11.78
C ASP A 130 -7.11 -13.89 10.77
N THR A 131 -7.14 -13.39 9.54
CA THR A 131 -8.09 -13.83 8.53
C THR A 131 -7.44 -14.79 7.57
N GLN A 132 -8.13 -15.90 7.27
CA GLN A 132 -7.86 -16.71 6.08
C GLN A 132 -8.13 -15.94 4.77
N HIS A 133 -8.80 -14.79 4.85
CA HIS A 133 -9.17 -13.98 3.71
C HIS A 133 -7.99 -13.14 3.19
N SER A 134 -7.82 -13.15 1.88
CA SER A 134 -6.93 -12.26 1.16
C SER A 134 -7.45 -10.82 1.21
N PRO A 135 -6.56 -9.80 1.22
CA PRO A 135 -6.96 -8.41 1.09
C PRO A 135 -7.82 -8.18 -0.17
N ASP A 136 -8.76 -7.23 -0.09
CA ASP A 136 -9.60 -6.84 -1.24
C ASP A 136 -8.76 -6.26 -2.38
N ILE A 137 -7.72 -5.49 -2.03
CA ILE A 137 -6.75 -4.89 -2.95
C ILE A 137 -5.38 -4.78 -2.25
N VAL A 138 -4.30 -4.95 -3.02
CA VAL A 138 -2.94 -4.57 -2.63
C VAL A 138 -2.43 -3.58 -3.65
N LEU A 139 -2.11 -2.36 -3.20
CA LEU A 139 -1.55 -1.31 -4.05
C LEU A 139 -0.10 -1.02 -3.64
N SER A 140 0.84 -1.27 -4.54
CA SER A 140 2.26 -0.89 -4.39
C SER A 140 2.56 0.33 -5.27
N ILE A 141 2.92 1.45 -4.65
CA ILE A 141 3.35 2.67 -5.33
C ILE A 141 4.87 2.77 -5.17
N GLY A 142 5.58 3.19 -6.22
CA GLY A 142 7.03 3.22 -6.16
C GLY A 142 7.57 4.47 -6.81
N THR A 143 8.86 4.67 -6.57
CA THR A 143 9.57 5.93 -6.79
C THR A 143 10.19 6.01 -8.18
N GLY A 144 9.68 5.22 -9.13
CA GLY A 144 10.22 5.07 -10.47
C GLY A 144 11.17 3.89 -10.64
N PHE A 145 11.41 3.50 -11.88
CA PHE A 145 12.40 2.50 -12.26
C PHE A 145 13.10 2.92 -13.54
N VAL A 146 14.38 2.61 -13.63
CA VAL A 146 15.14 2.79 -14.87
C VAL A 146 14.98 1.52 -15.69
N LYS A 147 14.41 1.63 -16.89
CA LYS A 147 14.34 0.51 -17.82
C LYS A 147 15.76 0.12 -18.20
N SER A 148 16.14 -1.12 -17.91
CA SER A 148 17.41 -1.65 -18.38
C SER A 148 17.38 -1.57 -19.89
N GLN A 149 18.21 -0.71 -20.49
CA GLN A 149 18.47 -0.80 -21.93
C GLN A 149 19.02 -2.20 -22.17
N GLU A 150 18.21 -3.07 -22.78
CA GLU A 150 18.68 -4.34 -23.31
C GLU A 150 19.88 -4.03 -24.21
N GLN A 151 21.08 -4.38 -23.70
CA GLN A 151 22.32 -4.53 -24.43
C GLN A 151 22.45 -3.67 -25.69
N GLN A 152 22.58 -2.35 -25.56
CA GLN A 152 23.48 -1.66 -26.47
C GLN A 152 24.89 -2.05 -26.06
N THR A 153 25.40 -3.08 -26.74
CA THR A 153 26.80 -3.47 -26.78
C THR A 153 27.63 -2.30 -27.31
N SER A 154 27.84 -1.29 -26.47
CA SER A 154 28.90 -0.31 -26.68
C SER A 154 30.23 -1.04 -26.45
N THR A 155 30.83 -1.46 -27.56
CA THR A 155 32.13 -2.11 -27.69
C THR A 155 33.32 -1.17 -27.39
N ALA A 156 33.15 -0.19 -26.50
CA ALA A 156 34.17 0.81 -26.20
C ALA A 156 34.52 0.86 -24.71
N THR A 157 35.64 0.18 -24.40
CA THR A 157 36.63 0.50 -23.35
C THR A 157 36.20 0.45 -21.87
N SER A 158 36.86 -0.41 -21.07
CA SER A 158 37.69 0.01 -19.92
C SER A 158 37.94 -1.14 -18.92
N PHE A 159 39.22 -1.50 -18.75
CA PHE A 159 39.76 -2.45 -17.77
C PHE A 159 39.30 -2.21 -16.32
N PHE A 160 38.81 -1.01 -15.98
CA PHE A 160 38.37 -0.64 -14.64
C PHE A 160 36.96 -1.17 -14.28
N ARG A 161 36.16 -1.60 -15.26
CA ARG A 161 34.77 -2.05 -15.07
C ARG A 161 34.63 -3.51 -14.58
N ASN A 162 35.73 -4.28 -14.60
CA ASN A 162 35.78 -5.72 -14.30
C ASN A 162 36.31 -6.08 -12.90
N ARG A 163 36.45 -5.12 -11.97
CA ARG A 163 36.82 -5.44 -10.58
C ARG A 163 35.67 -6.17 -9.86
N SER A 164 35.99 -7.29 -9.23
CA SER A 164 35.02 -8.16 -8.54
C SER A 164 34.17 -7.41 -7.51
N LEU A 165 34.76 -6.50 -6.73
CA LEU A 165 34.03 -5.71 -5.72
C LEU A 165 33.00 -4.75 -6.32
N LEU A 166 33.33 -4.09 -7.43
CA LEU A 166 32.38 -3.23 -8.15
C LEU A 166 31.26 -4.06 -8.79
N ARG A 167 31.56 -5.29 -9.24
CA ARG A 167 30.56 -6.22 -9.75
C ARG A 167 29.61 -6.67 -8.63
N VAL A 168 30.15 -7.06 -7.48
CA VAL A 168 29.34 -7.44 -6.30
C VAL A 168 28.47 -6.27 -5.83
N GLY A 169 29.04 -5.06 -5.74
CA GLY A 169 28.27 -3.86 -5.39
C GLY A 169 27.14 -3.56 -6.39
N ARG A 170 27.38 -3.73 -7.70
CA ARG A 170 26.32 -3.59 -8.72
C ARG A 170 25.22 -4.64 -8.57
N HIS A 171 25.57 -5.90 -8.32
CA HIS A 171 24.57 -6.95 -8.07
C HIS A 171 23.76 -6.66 -6.80
N PHE A 172 24.41 -6.14 -5.76
CA PHE A 172 23.73 -5.69 -4.55
C PHE A 172 22.75 -4.56 -4.85
N LEU A 173 23.17 -3.48 -5.51
CA LEU A 173 22.27 -2.38 -5.90
C LEU A 173 21.12 -2.84 -6.81
N ALA A 174 21.39 -3.73 -7.77
CA ALA A 174 20.36 -4.32 -8.61
C ALA A 174 19.35 -5.16 -7.80
N SER A 175 19.79 -5.84 -6.74
CA SER A 175 18.90 -6.58 -5.83
C SER A 175 17.98 -5.68 -5.00
N LEU A 176 18.31 -4.38 -4.89
CA LEU A 176 17.44 -3.39 -4.25
C LEU A 176 16.37 -2.85 -5.21
N CYS A 177 16.29 -3.33 -6.45
CA CYS A 177 15.28 -2.88 -7.40
C CYS A 177 13.86 -3.29 -6.93
N GLY A 178 13.06 -2.30 -6.55
CA GLY A 178 11.68 -2.53 -6.12
C GLY A 178 10.79 -3.10 -7.21
N GLU A 179 11.10 -2.82 -8.48
CA GLU A 179 10.39 -3.35 -9.65
C GLU A 179 10.66 -4.84 -9.86
N THR A 180 11.93 -5.28 -9.76
CA THR A 180 12.27 -6.71 -9.80
C THR A 180 11.64 -7.47 -8.64
N THR A 181 11.60 -6.87 -7.44
CA THR A 181 10.92 -7.46 -6.28
C THR A 181 9.42 -7.66 -6.55
N TRP A 182 8.78 -6.68 -7.21
CA TRP A 182 7.37 -6.80 -7.61
C TRP A 182 7.15 -7.94 -8.61
N GLN A 183 7.93 -7.97 -9.69
CA GLN A 183 7.84 -9.00 -10.75
C GLN A 183 7.99 -10.41 -10.18
N ASN A 184 8.92 -10.59 -9.23
CA ASN A 184 9.10 -11.87 -8.55
C ASN A 184 7.86 -12.28 -7.73
N LEU A 185 7.23 -11.34 -7.01
CA LEU A 185 6.00 -11.62 -6.27
C LEU A 185 4.87 -12.00 -7.23
N GLU A 186 4.68 -11.23 -8.30
CA GLU A 186 3.64 -11.45 -9.29
C GLU A 186 3.75 -12.82 -9.99
N GLY A 187 4.99 -13.28 -10.21
CA GLY A 187 5.29 -14.58 -10.81
C GLY A 187 5.01 -15.79 -9.91
N VAL A 188 4.96 -15.63 -8.58
CA VAL A 188 4.77 -16.75 -7.64
C VAL A 188 3.36 -16.85 -7.03
N VAL A 189 2.54 -15.80 -7.16
CA VAL A 189 1.17 -15.80 -6.63
C VAL A 189 0.18 -16.52 -7.57
N THR A 190 -0.93 -16.99 -7.02
CA THR A 190 -2.02 -17.60 -7.81
C THR A 190 -2.71 -16.57 -8.70
N GLU A 191 -3.30 -16.99 -9.81
CA GLU A 191 -4.03 -16.10 -10.73
C GLU A 191 -5.06 -15.22 -10.02
N ARG A 192 -5.88 -15.86 -9.17
CA ARG A 192 -6.91 -15.19 -8.37
C ARG A 192 -6.35 -14.13 -7.42
N TYR A 193 -5.13 -14.33 -6.91
CA TYR A 193 -4.49 -13.35 -6.05
C TYR A 193 -3.78 -12.26 -6.85
N ARG A 194 -3.23 -12.60 -8.03
CA ARG A 194 -2.59 -11.66 -8.96
C ARG A 194 -3.54 -10.55 -9.36
N GLU A 195 -4.81 -10.88 -9.62
CA GLU A 195 -5.84 -9.88 -9.88
C GLU A 195 -5.82 -8.79 -8.78
N ARG A 196 -5.72 -9.16 -7.50
CA ARG A 196 -5.75 -8.23 -6.35
C ARG A 196 -4.49 -7.36 -6.21
N LEU A 197 -3.42 -7.68 -6.92
CA LEU A 197 -2.16 -6.96 -6.88
C LEU A 197 -2.15 -5.86 -7.94
N HIS A 198 -1.90 -4.62 -7.52
CA HIS A 198 -1.77 -3.46 -8.41
C HIS A 198 -0.48 -2.72 -8.11
N ARG A 199 0.24 -2.34 -9.18
CA ARG A 199 1.50 -1.59 -9.11
C ARG A 199 1.38 -0.30 -9.90
N ILE A 200 1.66 0.83 -9.25
CA ILE A 200 1.87 2.11 -9.91
C ILE A 200 3.35 2.44 -9.86
N ASN A 201 3.98 2.56 -11.02
CA ASN A 201 5.38 2.95 -11.12
C ASN A 201 5.58 3.80 -12.39
N ILE A 202 6.66 4.57 -12.44
CA ILE A 202 7.00 5.43 -13.59
C ILE A 202 8.35 5.03 -14.17
N GLU A 203 8.47 5.09 -15.49
CA GLU A 203 9.75 4.87 -16.16
C GLU A 203 10.61 6.14 -16.08
N LEU A 204 11.85 5.99 -15.62
CA LEU A 204 12.83 7.07 -15.43
C LEU A 204 14.03 6.88 -16.37
N GLU A 205 14.69 8.00 -16.68
CA GLU A 205 16.00 7.99 -17.36
C GLU A 205 17.14 7.87 -16.33
N VAL A 206 18.30 7.39 -16.77
CA VAL A 206 19.45 7.11 -15.88
C VAL A 206 19.91 8.36 -15.14
N ASP A 207 19.93 9.50 -15.83
CA ASP A 207 20.44 10.78 -15.28
C ASP A 207 19.45 11.43 -14.29
N GLU A 208 18.20 10.94 -14.24
CA GLU A 208 17.14 11.43 -13.35
C GLU A 208 17.04 10.64 -12.03
N ALA A 209 17.75 9.52 -11.90
CA ALA A 209 17.58 8.55 -10.82
C ALA A 209 18.44 8.80 -9.56
N GLY A 210 19.12 9.94 -9.47
CA GLY A 210 19.94 10.28 -8.31
C GLY A 210 19.07 10.52 -7.06
N LEU A 211 19.32 9.75 -5.99
CA LEU A 211 18.56 9.85 -4.73
C LEU A 211 18.64 11.23 -4.07
N ASP A 212 19.72 11.97 -4.30
CA ASP A 212 20.04 13.25 -3.69
C ASP A 212 20.01 14.45 -4.66
N ASN A 213 19.26 14.34 -5.76
CA ASN A 213 19.15 15.41 -6.75
C ASN A 213 17.81 16.20 -6.64
N PRO A 214 17.71 17.22 -5.76
CA PRO A 214 16.49 18.02 -5.65
C PRO A 214 16.21 18.88 -6.89
N GLY A 215 17.21 19.11 -7.76
CA GLY A 215 17.05 19.89 -8.98
C GLY A 215 16.11 19.24 -10.00
N SER A 216 15.99 17.92 -9.98
CA SER A 216 15.14 17.14 -10.89
C SER A 216 13.68 17.03 -10.41
N MET A 217 13.30 17.57 -9.25
CA MET A 217 11.95 17.39 -8.69
C MET A 217 10.84 17.85 -9.64
N ASN A 218 10.98 19.02 -10.28
CA ASN A 218 9.98 19.53 -11.21
C ASN A 218 9.83 18.62 -12.45
N GLU A 219 10.95 18.09 -12.95
CA GLU A 219 10.96 17.18 -14.08
C GLU A 219 10.30 15.85 -13.73
N LEU A 220 10.59 15.29 -12.55
CA LEU A 220 9.97 14.07 -12.03
C LEU A 220 8.45 14.23 -11.86
N ILE A 221 7.98 15.37 -11.34
CA ILE A 221 6.54 15.68 -11.24
C ILE A 221 5.90 15.70 -12.63
N LEU A 222 6.48 16.48 -13.57
CA LEU A 222 5.95 16.56 -14.94
C LEU A 222 5.98 15.21 -15.67
N LYS A 223 6.93 14.33 -15.34
CA LYS A 223 7.03 12.99 -15.92
C LYS A 223 5.98 12.06 -15.33
N ALA A 224 5.76 12.11 -14.01
CA ALA A 224 4.68 11.37 -13.36
C ALA A 224 3.31 11.79 -13.89
N ASP A 225 3.06 13.09 -14.04
CA ASP A 225 1.81 13.60 -14.62
C ASP A 225 1.62 13.09 -16.05
N ARG A 226 2.65 13.19 -16.90
CA ARG A 226 2.59 12.71 -18.29
C ARG A 226 2.30 11.21 -18.41
N GLN A 227 2.80 10.39 -17.49
CA GLN A 227 2.62 8.93 -17.54
C GLN A 227 1.33 8.45 -16.86
N LEU A 228 0.88 9.13 -15.80
CA LEU A 228 -0.17 8.63 -14.91
C LEU A 228 -1.49 9.40 -15.01
N LEU A 229 -1.47 10.69 -15.32
CA LEU A 229 -2.68 11.52 -15.29
C LEU A 229 -3.66 11.07 -16.38
N GLY A 230 -4.85 10.61 -15.96
CA GLY A 230 -5.87 10.11 -16.87
C GLY A 230 -5.58 8.72 -17.44
N SER A 231 -4.57 8.00 -16.95
CA SER A 231 -4.32 6.63 -17.38
C SER A 231 -5.47 5.71 -16.95
N THR A 232 -5.79 4.72 -17.79
CA THR A 232 -6.84 3.73 -17.50
C THR A 232 -6.54 2.97 -16.22
N GLN A 233 -5.26 2.65 -15.98
CA GLN A 233 -4.81 1.97 -14.76
C GLN A 233 -5.16 2.75 -13.48
N ILE A 234 -4.95 4.08 -13.45
CA ILE A 234 -5.30 4.90 -12.29
C ILE A 234 -6.81 4.94 -12.08
N LEU A 235 -7.59 5.06 -13.16
CA LEU A 235 -9.05 5.07 -13.09
C LEU A 235 -9.61 3.72 -12.60
N GLU A 236 -9.02 2.61 -13.04
CA GLU A 236 -9.35 1.26 -12.58
C GLU A 236 -9.03 1.09 -11.09
N ILE A 237 -7.82 1.44 -10.66
CA ILE A 237 -7.41 1.35 -9.24
C ILE A 237 -8.31 2.22 -8.37
N ALA A 238 -8.61 3.45 -8.79
CA ALA A 238 -9.54 4.33 -8.07
C ALA A 238 -10.94 3.72 -7.95
N SER A 239 -11.42 3.05 -9.00
CA SER A 239 -12.70 2.34 -9.00
C SER A 239 -12.69 1.15 -8.05
N ILE A 240 -11.60 0.38 -8.00
CA ILE A 240 -11.44 -0.75 -7.06
C ILE A 240 -11.37 -0.24 -5.61
N LEU A 241 -10.62 0.83 -5.35
CA LEU A 241 -10.52 1.45 -4.03
C LEU A 241 -11.86 1.98 -3.53
N ALA A 242 -12.67 2.56 -4.42
CA ALA A 242 -14.02 2.97 -4.09
C ALA A 242 -14.96 1.78 -3.86
N ALA A 243 -14.85 0.73 -4.69
CA ALA A 243 -15.64 -0.50 -4.52
C ALA A 243 -15.34 -1.18 -3.18
N SER A 244 -14.08 -1.20 -2.76
CA SER A 244 -13.65 -1.83 -1.50
C SER A 244 -14.15 -1.10 -0.25
N GLN A 245 -14.64 0.14 -0.38
CA GLN A 245 -15.33 0.85 0.69
C GLN A 245 -16.76 0.34 0.93
N PHE A 246 -17.27 -0.55 0.09
CA PHE A 246 -18.57 -1.17 0.26
C PHE A 246 -18.45 -2.64 0.64
N TYR A 247 -19.46 -3.14 1.34
CA TYR A 247 -19.69 -4.56 1.56
C TYR A 247 -21.18 -4.87 1.45
N PHE A 248 -21.51 -6.11 1.10
CA PHE A 248 -22.89 -6.58 0.98
C PHE A 248 -23.24 -7.50 2.15
N GLU A 249 -24.35 -7.21 2.81
CA GLU A 249 -24.99 -8.07 3.79
C GLU A 249 -26.28 -8.62 3.23
N LEU A 250 -26.38 -9.95 3.22
CA LEU A 250 -27.58 -10.66 2.78
C LEU A 250 -28.59 -10.70 3.93
N ASP A 251 -29.78 -10.14 3.72
CA ASP A 251 -30.84 -10.16 4.73
C ASP A 251 -31.62 -11.48 4.66
N PHE A 252 -32.09 -11.84 3.46
CA PHE A 252 -32.78 -13.12 3.23
C PHE A 252 -32.83 -13.49 1.75
N VAL A 253 -33.10 -14.78 1.50
CA VAL A 253 -33.25 -15.35 0.16
C VAL A 253 -34.63 -15.97 0.02
N THR A 254 -35.32 -15.68 -1.08
CA THR A 254 -36.58 -16.34 -1.45
C THR A 254 -36.37 -17.19 -2.68
N THR A 255 -36.56 -18.50 -2.55
CA THR A 255 -36.35 -19.46 -3.65
C THR A 255 -37.66 -19.85 -4.30
N SER A 256 -37.70 -19.81 -5.63
CA SER A 256 -38.78 -20.35 -6.47
C SER A 256 -38.23 -21.40 -7.43
N LYS A 257 -39.10 -22.20 -8.08
CA LYS A 257 -38.69 -23.25 -9.03
C LYS A 257 -37.82 -22.75 -10.21
N ARG A 258 -37.80 -21.44 -10.49
CA ARG A 258 -37.10 -20.85 -11.65
C ARG A 258 -36.07 -19.77 -11.28
N ALA A 259 -36.10 -19.29 -10.05
CA ALA A 259 -35.34 -18.10 -9.67
C ALA A 259 -35.10 -18.03 -8.16
N VAL A 260 -33.93 -17.52 -7.80
CA VAL A 260 -33.53 -17.19 -6.43
C VAL A 260 -33.54 -15.67 -6.31
N VAL A 261 -34.37 -15.13 -5.41
CA VAL A 261 -34.48 -13.70 -5.15
C VAL A 261 -33.68 -13.39 -3.91
N CYS A 262 -32.64 -12.55 -4.05
CA CYS A 262 -31.82 -12.11 -2.95
C CYS A 262 -32.24 -10.69 -2.53
N VAL A 263 -32.45 -10.51 -1.23
CA VAL A 263 -32.70 -9.21 -0.61
C VAL A 263 -31.60 -8.95 0.41
N GLY A 264 -31.00 -7.78 0.34
CA GLY A 264 -29.93 -7.41 1.24
C GLY A 264 -29.64 -5.92 1.21
N ARG A 265 -28.52 -5.54 1.83
CA ARG A 265 -28.07 -4.17 1.98
C ARG A 265 -26.62 -4.03 1.56
N ILE A 266 -26.33 -2.97 0.81
CA ILE A 266 -24.97 -2.50 0.56
C ILE A 266 -24.66 -1.42 1.60
N LEU A 267 -23.59 -1.63 2.35
CA LEU A 267 -23.15 -0.80 3.46
C LEU A 267 -21.75 -0.24 3.16
N SER A 268 -21.39 0.91 3.75
CA SER A 268 -20.04 1.45 3.65
C SER A 268 -19.19 1.09 4.86
N ARG A 269 -17.88 0.89 4.62
CA ARG A 269 -16.86 0.75 5.66
C ARG A 269 -16.45 2.07 6.30
N LEU A 270 -16.79 3.21 5.67
CA LEU A 270 -16.49 4.53 6.21
C LEU A 270 -17.41 4.87 7.39
N GLU A 271 -16.87 5.53 8.40
CA GLU A 271 -17.57 5.84 9.64
C GLU A 271 -18.75 6.81 9.42
N ALA A 272 -19.87 6.52 10.06
CA ALA A 272 -21.07 7.36 10.02
C ALA A 272 -20.77 8.75 10.62
N GLY A 273 -21.24 9.81 9.96
CA GLY A 273 -20.97 11.19 10.39
C GLY A 273 -19.56 11.72 10.08
N SER A 274 -18.66 10.90 9.54
CA SER A 274 -17.35 11.37 9.10
C SER A 274 -17.44 12.26 7.84
N THR A 275 -16.58 13.27 7.76
CA THR A 275 -16.42 14.11 6.56
C THR A 275 -16.04 13.27 5.35
N SER A 276 -15.19 12.27 5.54
CA SER A 276 -14.77 11.30 4.53
C SER A 276 -15.97 10.57 3.89
N LEU A 277 -16.93 10.08 4.69
CA LEU A 277 -18.11 9.42 4.16
C LEU A 277 -18.99 10.38 3.34
N ILE A 278 -19.16 11.61 3.82
CA ILE A 278 -19.99 12.61 3.14
C ILE A 278 -19.35 12.96 1.78
N ASP A 279 -18.05 13.26 1.75
CA ASP A 279 -17.35 13.63 0.52
C ASP A 279 -17.26 12.46 -0.47
N PHE A 280 -17.05 11.25 0.05
CA PHE A 280 -17.11 10.03 -0.76
C PHE A 280 -18.49 9.86 -1.40
N THR A 281 -19.57 9.98 -0.62
CA THR A 281 -20.94 9.86 -1.12
C THR A 281 -21.27 10.93 -2.18
N ARG A 282 -20.77 12.16 -2.03
CA ARG A 282 -20.92 13.22 -3.04
C ARG A 282 -20.23 12.88 -4.35
N LYS A 283 -19.02 12.30 -4.30
CA LYS A 283 -18.28 11.86 -5.50
C LYS A 283 -18.98 10.71 -6.21
N LEU A 284 -19.76 9.90 -5.49
CA LEU A 284 -20.52 8.77 -6.02
C LEU A 284 -21.92 9.11 -6.54
N LYS A 285 -22.30 10.40 -6.58
CA LYS A 285 -23.67 10.83 -6.93
C LYS A 285 -24.17 10.30 -8.28
N ASP A 286 -23.26 10.14 -9.24
CA ASP A 286 -23.54 9.68 -10.60
C ASP A 286 -23.17 8.20 -10.80
N GLY A 287 -22.67 7.53 -9.76
CA GLY A 287 -22.30 6.13 -9.80
C GLY A 287 -23.49 5.18 -9.68
N ALA A 288 -23.29 3.95 -10.14
CA ALA A 288 -24.27 2.87 -10.01
C ALA A 288 -23.62 1.55 -9.56
N PHE A 289 -24.35 0.79 -8.74
CA PHE A 289 -24.06 -0.60 -8.48
C PHE A 289 -24.63 -1.46 -9.60
N LEU A 290 -23.79 -2.34 -10.14
CA LEU A 290 -24.20 -3.39 -11.06
C LEU A 290 -24.40 -4.65 -10.23
N VAL A 291 -25.67 -4.99 -10.00
CA VAL A 291 -26.06 -6.27 -9.40
C VAL A 291 -26.57 -7.19 -10.52
N PRO A 292 -26.66 -8.51 -10.29
CA PRO A 292 -27.14 -9.43 -11.31
C PRO A 292 -28.46 -8.99 -11.95
N ASN A 293 -28.44 -8.80 -13.27
CA ASN A 293 -29.57 -8.37 -14.11
C ASN A 293 -30.16 -6.99 -13.77
N LYS A 294 -29.46 -6.12 -13.01
CA LYS A 294 -29.99 -4.81 -12.63
C LYS A 294 -28.90 -3.80 -12.30
N THR A 295 -29.12 -2.55 -12.71
CA THR A 295 -28.31 -1.40 -12.31
C THR A 295 -29.06 -0.57 -11.27
N ILE A 296 -28.38 -0.22 -10.17
CA ILE A 296 -28.96 0.51 -9.04
C ILE A 296 -28.11 1.74 -8.77
N LYS A 297 -28.70 2.95 -8.80
CA LYS A 297 -27.99 4.18 -8.45
C LYS A 297 -27.36 4.05 -7.05
N CYS A 298 -26.07 4.37 -6.93
CA CYS A 298 -25.34 4.30 -5.68
C CYS A 298 -25.97 5.23 -4.65
N VAL A 299 -26.14 6.49 -5.02
CA VAL A 299 -26.60 7.55 -4.11
C VAL A 299 -27.91 8.17 -4.61
N PRO A 300 -29.06 7.59 -4.24
CA PRO A 300 -30.34 8.30 -4.24
C PRO A 300 -30.29 9.52 -3.32
N GLU A 301 -31.14 10.52 -3.57
CA GLU A 301 -31.23 11.73 -2.76
C GLU A 301 -31.50 11.43 -1.27
N THR A 302 -32.30 10.41 -0.99
CA THR A 302 -32.58 9.93 0.37
C THR A 302 -31.33 9.44 1.10
N VAL A 303 -30.45 8.72 0.40
CA VAL A 303 -29.18 8.22 0.98
C VAL A 303 -28.24 9.38 1.27
N LEU A 304 -28.12 10.33 0.33
CA LEU A 304 -27.28 11.52 0.55
C LEU A 304 -27.77 12.33 1.76
N LEU A 305 -29.08 12.56 1.87
CA LEU A 305 -29.67 13.27 3.02
C LEU A 305 -29.39 12.56 4.35
N ASN A 306 -29.50 11.23 4.38
CA ASN A 306 -29.21 10.45 5.58
C ASN A 306 -27.74 10.54 5.98
N VAL A 307 -26.82 10.38 5.02
CA VAL A 307 -25.38 10.49 5.27
C VAL A 307 -25.00 11.89 5.77
N VAL A 308 -25.57 12.95 5.16
CA VAL A 308 -25.33 14.34 5.60
C VAL A 308 -25.88 14.61 7.01
N ARG A 309 -26.90 13.87 7.45
CA ARG A 309 -27.43 13.91 8.82
C ARG A 309 -26.60 13.08 9.82
N GLY A 310 -25.51 12.45 9.39
CA GLY A 310 -24.65 11.63 10.23
C GLY A 310 -25.08 10.18 10.37
N LEU A 311 -26.05 9.72 9.56
CA LEU A 311 -26.42 8.30 9.52
C LEU A 311 -25.41 7.50 8.68
N PRO A 312 -25.26 6.18 8.93
CA PRO A 312 -24.44 5.32 8.09
C PRO A 312 -24.97 5.28 6.66
N TYR A 313 -24.08 5.00 5.71
CA TYR A 313 -24.48 4.70 4.34
C TYR A 313 -25.14 3.32 4.28
N GLU A 314 -26.38 3.29 3.78
CA GLU A 314 -27.14 2.06 3.61
C GLU A 314 -27.97 2.12 2.32
N ARG A 315 -27.84 1.06 1.52
CA ARG A 315 -28.61 0.90 0.28
C ARG A 315 -29.25 -0.48 0.21
N HIS A 316 -30.56 -0.54 0.38
CA HIS A 316 -31.31 -1.78 0.13
C HIS A 316 -31.31 -2.15 -1.35
N VAL A 317 -30.96 -3.41 -1.62
CA VAL A 317 -30.92 -3.96 -2.97
C VAL A 317 -31.71 -5.27 -3.03
N LYS A 318 -32.38 -5.46 -4.16
CA LYS A 318 -33.12 -6.68 -4.50
C LYS A 318 -32.82 -7.04 -5.95
N PHE A 319 -32.31 -8.25 -6.15
CA PHE A 319 -31.97 -8.79 -7.46
C PHE A 319 -32.28 -10.28 -7.54
N THR A 320 -32.30 -10.81 -8.76
CA THR A 320 -32.72 -12.18 -9.05
C THR A 320 -31.59 -12.92 -9.74
N LEU A 321 -31.28 -14.09 -9.19
CA LEU A 321 -30.33 -15.05 -9.74
C LEU A 321 -31.09 -16.21 -10.43
N PRO A 322 -30.54 -16.79 -11.51
CA PRO A 322 -31.07 -18.02 -12.08
C PRO A 322 -31.08 -19.15 -11.04
N SER A 323 -32.04 -20.08 -11.12
CA SER A 323 -32.06 -21.26 -10.25
C SER A 323 -30.85 -22.20 -10.45
N SER A 324 -30.10 -22.02 -11.54
CA SER A 324 -28.85 -22.72 -11.84
C SER A 324 -27.61 -22.03 -11.25
N TYR A 325 -27.77 -20.92 -10.53
CA TYR A 325 -26.66 -20.22 -9.90
C TYR A 325 -26.07 -21.09 -8.79
N ASP A 326 -24.82 -21.53 -8.97
CA ASP A 326 -24.13 -22.37 -8.00
C ASP A 326 -23.79 -21.54 -6.77
N ASN A 327 -24.16 -22.01 -5.58
CA ASN A 327 -23.82 -21.38 -4.30
C ASN A 327 -22.29 -21.28 -4.06
N LYS A 328 -21.47 -21.95 -4.88
CA LYS A 328 -20.01 -21.81 -4.91
C LYS A 328 -19.52 -20.59 -5.71
N GLN A 329 -20.35 -19.99 -6.57
CA GLN A 329 -20.01 -18.73 -7.25
C GLN A 329 -20.28 -17.57 -6.28
N MET A 330 -19.26 -16.76 -6.00
CA MET A 330 -19.44 -15.56 -5.20
C MET A 330 -20.37 -14.60 -5.92
N LEU A 331 -21.30 -14.02 -5.16
CA LEU A 331 -22.14 -12.93 -5.63
C LEU A 331 -21.24 -11.76 -6.08
N ASP A 332 -21.28 -11.43 -7.36
CA ASP A 332 -20.51 -10.33 -7.94
C ASP A 332 -21.39 -9.07 -8.00
N ILE A 333 -21.16 -8.15 -7.06
CA ILE A 333 -21.74 -6.80 -7.12
C ILE A 333 -20.60 -5.85 -7.49
N ARG A 334 -20.77 -5.11 -8.59
CA ARG A 334 -19.76 -4.18 -9.09
C ARG A 334 -20.19 -2.74 -8.86
N ILE A 335 -19.24 -1.82 -8.89
CA ILE A 335 -19.52 -0.38 -8.90
C ILE A 335 -19.03 0.23 -10.22
N GLN A 336 -19.84 1.11 -10.79
CA GLN A 336 -19.50 1.92 -11.95
C GLN A 336 -19.48 3.38 -11.53
N LEU A 337 -18.35 4.06 -11.71
CA LEU A 337 -18.15 5.43 -11.23
C LEU A 337 -18.29 6.50 -12.31
N HIS A 338 -18.14 6.14 -13.59
CA HIS A 338 -18.22 7.06 -14.73
C HIS A 338 -18.78 6.30 -15.96
N SER A 339 -19.08 7.01 -17.06
CA SER A 339 -19.67 6.45 -18.30
C SER A 339 -18.81 5.40 -19.04
N GLN A 340 -17.61 5.12 -18.56
CA GLN A 340 -16.84 3.95 -18.96
C GLN A 340 -17.17 2.79 -18.01
N GLU A 341 -17.52 1.64 -18.58
CA GLU A 341 -17.64 0.36 -17.88
C GLU A 341 -16.27 -0.08 -17.36
N LEU A 342 -15.74 0.65 -16.38
CA LEU A 342 -14.62 0.16 -15.58
C LEU A 342 -15.25 -0.80 -14.58
N GLU A 343 -15.10 -2.09 -14.86
CA GLU A 343 -15.63 -3.18 -14.05
C GLU A 343 -15.13 -3.06 -12.61
N GLY A 344 -15.93 -2.41 -11.74
CA GLY A 344 -15.67 -2.43 -10.32
C GLY A 344 -15.65 -3.87 -9.83
N ARG A 345 -14.70 -4.22 -8.98
CA ARG A 345 -14.61 -5.59 -8.45
C ARG A 345 -15.78 -5.93 -7.53
N PRO A 346 -16.03 -7.24 -7.29
CA PRO A 346 -17.04 -7.69 -6.35
C PRO A 346 -16.88 -7.00 -5.01
N ILE A 347 -17.95 -6.34 -4.58
CA ILE A 347 -18.13 -5.87 -3.21
C ILE A 347 -17.94 -7.08 -2.28
N SER A 348 -17.11 -6.92 -1.25
CA SER A 348 -16.87 -7.97 -0.26
C SER A 348 -18.21 -8.44 0.33
N SER A 349 -18.53 -9.72 0.20
CA SER A 349 -19.75 -10.30 0.77
C SER A 349 -19.45 -10.79 2.18
N LYS A 350 -20.12 -10.25 3.20
CA LYS A 350 -20.18 -10.92 4.50
C LYS A 350 -21.26 -11.97 4.45
N THR A 351 -20.87 -13.24 4.48
CA THR A 351 -21.80 -14.34 4.77
C THR A 351 -21.95 -14.38 6.28
N VAL A 352 -23.17 -14.18 6.78
CA VAL A 352 -23.52 -14.36 8.20
C VAL A 352 -23.46 -15.83 8.58
#